data_AF-A0A5B7XUQ6-F1
#
_entry.id   AF-A0A5B7XUQ6-F1
#
_cell.length_a   1.000
_cell.length_b   1.000
_cell.length_c   1.000
_cell.angle_alpha   90.00
_cell.angle_beta   90.00
_cell.angle_gamma   90.00
#
_symmetry.space_group_name_H-M   'P 1'
#
loop_
_entity.id
_entity.type
_entity.pdbx_description
1 polymer ?
#
loop_
_entity_poly.entity_id
_entity_poly.type
_entity_poly.pdbx_seq_one_letter_code
_entity_poly.pdbx_strand_id
1 'polypeptide(L)'
;MGQIEIDLHGLRSEEAEIEIAQHLFDLKRYRVDSILFITGIGTKVLKTTLETILDKENMSYQVVNSGGAYLVRMREDSYNYDDFDEYDSSNITDNEINELFEQFK
;
A
#
# COMPACT_ATOMS: atom_id res chain seq x y z
N MET A 1 -11.78 -2.76 -12.42
CA MET A 1 -10.65 -3.63 -12.01
C MET A 1 -11.22 -4.65 -11.04
N GLY A 2 -10.44 -5.62 -10.55
CA GLY A 2 -10.98 -6.74 -9.78
C GLY A 2 -10.03 -7.25 -8.70
N GLN A 3 -10.49 -8.26 -7.97
CA GLN A 3 -9.70 -8.99 -6.99
C GLN A 3 -9.02 -10.19 -7.66
N ILE A 4 -7.76 -10.45 -7.30
CA ILE A 4 -7.05 -11.67 -7.67
C ILE A 4 -6.71 -12.49 -6.41
N GLU A 5 -6.54 -13.81 -6.58
CA GLU A 5 -6.22 -14.73 -5.49
C GLU A 5 -4.89 -15.40 -5.77
N ILE A 6 -4.00 -15.37 -4.77
CA ILE A 6 -2.64 -15.87 -4.86
C ILE A 6 -2.42 -16.87 -3.75
N ASP A 7 -2.13 -18.10 -4.15
CA ASP A 7 -1.91 -19.18 -3.21
C ASP A 7 -0.43 -19.31 -2.87
N LEU A 8 -0.09 -19.02 -1.61
CA LEU A 8 1.26 -19.14 -1.09
C LEU A 8 1.44 -20.45 -0.32
N HIS A 9 0.38 -21.21 -0.04
CA HIS A 9 0.51 -22.36 0.84
C HIS A 9 1.51 -23.38 0.28
N GLY A 10 2.35 -23.93 1.17
CA GLY A 10 3.34 -24.94 0.78
C GLY A 10 4.57 -24.39 0.06
N LEU A 11 4.62 -23.09 -0.27
CA LEU A 11 5.84 -22.45 -0.74
C LEU A 11 6.86 -22.31 0.39
N ARG A 12 8.14 -22.27 0.01
CA ARG A 12 9.18 -21.77 0.90
C ARG A 12 9.05 -20.27 1.06
N SER A 13 9.58 -19.74 2.15
CA SER A 13 9.50 -18.30 2.44
C SER A 13 10.09 -17.46 1.31
N GLU A 14 11.24 -17.88 0.77
CA GLU A 14 11.93 -17.14 -0.30
C GLU A 14 11.13 -17.13 -1.61
N GLU A 15 10.41 -18.22 -1.90
CA GLU A 15 9.53 -18.31 -3.09
C GLU A 15 8.30 -17.42 -2.90
N ALA A 16 7.70 -17.47 -1.70
CA ALA A 16 6.56 -16.63 -1.36
C ALA A 16 6.91 -15.13 -1.40
N GLU A 17 8.10 -14.74 -0.95
CA GLU A 17 8.57 -13.34 -1.03
C GLU A 17 8.58 -12.82 -2.48
N ILE A 18 9.01 -13.65 -3.44
CA ILE A 18 9.03 -13.29 -4.86
C ILE A 18 7.59 -13.09 -5.39
N GLU A 19 6.69 -14.04 -5.12
CA GLU A 19 5.29 -13.97 -5.54
C GLU A 19 4.57 -12.75 -4.94
N ILE A 20 4.76 -12.50 -3.63
CA ILE A 20 4.21 -11.34 -2.95
C ILE A 20 4.70 -10.06 -3.61
N ALA A 21 6.01 -9.92 -3.83
CA ALA A 21 6.59 -8.71 -4.41
C ALA A 21 6.06 -8.43 -5.82
N GLN A 22 5.94 -9.47 -6.67
CA GLN A 22 5.42 -9.33 -8.02
C GLN A 22 3.98 -8.82 -8.02
N HIS A 23 3.12 -9.40 -7.20
CA HIS A 23 1.70 -9.01 -7.21
C HIS A 23 1.43 -7.72 -6.46
N LEU A 24 2.20 -7.39 -5.41
CA LEU A 24 2.17 -6.05 -4.83
C LEU A 24 2.57 -4.98 -5.84
N PHE A 25 3.51 -5.26 -6.75
CA PHE A 25 3.83 -4.34 -7.85
C PHE A 25 2.62 -4.12 -8.78
N ASP A 26 1.88 -5.18 -9.11
CA ASP A 26 0.66 -5.06 -9.92
C ASP A 26 -0.44 -4.25 -9.22
N LEU A 27 -0.63 -4.47 -7.92
CA LEU A 27 -1.56 -3.70 -7.09
C LEU A 27 -1.17 -2.22 -7.04
N LYS A 28 0.11 -1.91 -6.83
CA LYS A 28 0.64 -0.53 -6.80
C LYS A 28 0.55 0.18 -8.15
N ARG A 29 0.52 -0.57 -9.25
CA ARG A 29 0.29 -0.06 -10.61
C ARG A 29 -1.19 0.04 -10.97
N TYR A 30 -2.09 -0.18 -10.00
CA TYR A 30 -3.53 -0.21 -10.20
C TYR A 30 -3.94 -1.18 -11.32
N ARG A 31 -3.23 -2.30 -11.49
CA ARG A 31 -3.64 -3.34 -12.44
C ARG A 31 -4.75 -4.21 -11.88
N VAL A 32 -4.83 -4.28 -10.55
CA VAL A 32 -5.86 -4.95 -9.75
C VAL A 32 -6.25 -4.05 -8.57
N ASP A 33 -7.44 -4.26 -8.02
CA ASP A 33 -7.96 -3.43 -6.91
C ASP A 33 -7.58 -4.02 -5.54
N SER A 34 -7.45 -5.33 -5.48
CA SER A 34 -7.15 -6.06 -4.24
C SER A 34 -6.55 -7.43 -4.54
N ILE A 35 -5.83 -7.98 -3.56
CA ILE A 35 -5.22 -9.31 -3.64
C ILE A 35 -5.62 -10.11 -2.41
N LEU A 36 -6.09 -11.34 -2.62
CA LEU A 36 -6.28 -12.31 -1.55
C LEU A 36 -5.08 -13.27 -1.53
N PHE A 37 -4.18 -13.11 -0.56
CA PHE A 37 -3.08 -14.04 -0.35
C PHE A 37 -3.50 -15.17 0.60
N ILE A 38 -3.29 -16.42 0.21
CA ILE A 38 -3.58 -17.61 1.03
C ILE A 38 -2.26 -18.12 1.62
N THR A 39 -2.06 -17.96 2.92
CA THR A 39 -0.83 -18.40 3.62
C THR A 39 -0.98 -19.79 4.23
N GLY A 40 -2.22 -20.28 4.35
CA GLY A 40 -2.55 -21.44 5.16
C GLY A 40 -2.42 -21.18 6.67
N ILE A 41 -2.80 -22.17 7.49
CA ILE A 41 -2.87 -22.06 8.97
C ILE A 41 -1.60 -22.61 9.66
N GLY A 42 -0.72 -23.32 8.92
CA GLY A 42 0.34 -24.19 9.43
C GLY A 42 1.34 -23.59 10.44
N THR A 43 2.62 -23.51 10.09
CA THR A 43 3.67 -23.03 11.01
C THR A 43 3.65 -21.52 11.24
N LYS A 44 2.77 -20.81 10.54
CA LYS A 44 2.65 -19.33 10.50
C LYS A 44 3.87 -18.61 9.90
N VAL A 45 4.85 -19.34 9.34
CA VAL A 45 6.03 -18.72 8.70
C VAL A 45 5.60 -17.79 7.57
N LEU A 46 4.81 -18.28 6.61
CA LEU A 46 4.35 -17.48 5.47
C LEU A 46 3.43 -16.33 5.89
N LYS A 47 2.66 -16.51 6.97
CA LYS A 47 1.92 -15.43 7.62
C LYS A 47 2.88 -14.32 8.03
N THR A 48 3.90 -14.65 8.84
CA THR A 48 4.86 -13.65 9.36
C THR A 48 5.62 -12.97 8.22
N THR A 49 6.04 -13.74 7.21
CA THR A 49 6.69 -13.21 6.01
C THR A 49 5.80 -12.20 5.29
N LEU A 50 4.53 -12.56 5.04
CA LEU A 50 3.57 -11.68 4.38
C LEU A 50 3.32 -10.40 5.21
N GLU A 51 2.98 -10.52 6.50
CA GLU A 51 2.72 -9.37 7.37
C GLU A 51 3.93 -8.42 7.40
N THR A 52 5.14 -8.95 7.52
CA THR A 52 6.39 -8.16 7.52
C THR A 52 6.55 -7.34 6.23
N ILE A 53 6.28 -7.96 5.07
CA ILE A 53 6.37 -7.26 3.78
C ILE A 53 5.26 -6.23 3.65
N LEU A 54 4.01 -6.56 4.01
CA LEU A 54 2.89 -5.64 3.90
C LEU A 54 3.08 -4.41 4.78
N ASP A 55 3.61 -4.59 6.00
CA ASP A 55 3.92 -3.49 6.91
C ASP A 55 5.04 -2.60 6.35
N LYS A 56 6.12 -3.21 5.83
CA LYS A 56 7.23 -2.49 5.18
C LYS A 56 6.76 -1.70 3.96
N GLU A 57 5.86 -2.25 3.17
CA GLU A 57 5.34 -1.64 1.94
C GLU A 57 4.16 -0.69 2.18
N ASN A 58 3.81 -0.43 3.45
CA ASN A 58 2.72 0.45 3.89
C ASN A 58 1.34 0.05 3.32
N MET A 59 1.06 -1.25 3.24
CA MET A 59 -0.19 -1.78 2.65
C MET A 59 -1.30 -1.88 3.71
N SER A 60 -2.57 -1.80 3.27
CA SER A 60 -3.72 -2.09 4.12
C SER A 60 -4.14 -3.55 3.92
N TYR A 61 -4.44 -4.27 5.00
CA TYR A 61 -4.91 -5.64 4.89
C TYR A 61 -5.89 -6.04 5.97
N GLN A 62 -6.76 -6.99 5.64
CA GLN A 62 -7.69 -7.65 6.55
C GLN A 62 -7.39 -9.14 6.58
N VAL A 63 -7.25 -9.69 7.78
CA VAL A 63 -7.13 -11.15 7.98
C VAL A 63 -8.50 -11.80 7.84
N VAL A 64 -8.60 -12.82 6.98
CA VAL A 64 -9.83 -13.55 6.67
C VAL A 64 -9.59 -15.06 6.72
N ASN A 65 -10.63 -15.86 6.45
CA ASN A 65 -10.57 -17.33 6.43
C ASN A 65 -9.92 -17.93 7.70
N SER A 66 -10.42 -17.52 8.88
CA SER A 66 -9.92 -17.99 10.18
C SER A 66 -8.39 -17.82 10.39
N GLY A 67 -7.79 -16.81 9.76
CA GLY A 67 -6.36 -16.54 9.85
C GLY A 67 -5.51 -17.17 8.76
N GLY A 68 -6.11 -17.89 7.81
CA GLY A 68 -5.40 -18.55 6.71
C GLY A 68 -5.23 -17.71 5.44
N ALA A 69 -5.83 -16.52 5.37
CA ALA A 69 -5.74 -15.64 4.21
C ALA A 69 -5.80 -14.15 4.56
N TYR A 70 -5.29 -13.31 3.66
CA TYR A 70 -5.11 -11.87 3.84
C TYR A 70 -5.66 -11.14 2.62
N LEU A 71 -6.66 -10.30 2.83
CA LEU A 71 -7.23 -9.44 1.81
C LEU A 71 -6.51 -8.09 1.84
N VAL A 72 -5.65 -7.86 0.85
CA VAL A 72 -4.72 -6.74 0.75
C VAL A 72 -5.22 -5.69 -0.25
N ARG A 73 -5.08 -4.42 0.11
CA ARG A 73 -5.41 -3.25 -0.71
C ARG A 73 -4.35 -2.17 -0.55
N MET A 74 -4.30 -1.24 -1.50
CA MET A 74 -3.60 0.02 -1.29
C MET A 74 -4.11 0.66 0.00
N ARG A 75 -3.20 1.11 0.85
CA ARG A 75 -3.59 1.95 1.98
C ARG A 75 -4.09 3.26 1.37
N GLU A 76 -5.37 3.53 1.55
CA GLU A 76 -5.86 4.88 1.34
C GLU A 76 -5.17 5.71 2.42
N ASP A 77 -4.20 6.53 2.00
CA ASP A 77 -3.80 7.65 2.83
C ASP A 77 -5.08 8.49 2.95
N SER A 78 -5.82 8.28 4.04
CA SER A 78 -6.71 9.32 4.51
C SER A 78 -5.79 10.48 4.77
N TYR A 79 -5.69 11.41 3.81
CA TYR A 79 -5.30 12.75 4.11
C TYR A 79 -6.32 13.24 5.15
N ASN A 80 -6.05 12.97 6.42
CA ASN A 80 -6.57 13.80 7.48
C ASN A 80 -6.01 15.17 7.15
N TYR A 81 -6.87 15.99 6.55
CA TYR A 81 -6.67 17.42 6.37
C TYR A 81 -6.72 18.14 7.73
N ASP A 82 -6.21 17.50 8.79
CA ASP A 82 -6.12 18.00 10.17
C ASP A 82 -4.66 18.35 10.53
N ASP A 83 -3.80 18.51 9.52
CA ASP A 83 -2.54 19.26 9.64
C ASP A 83 -2.49 20.34 8.56
N PHE A 84 -3.63 21.02 8.38
CA PHE A 84 -3.64 22.36 7.83
C PHE A 84 -3.17 23.28 8.97
N ASP A 85 -1.84 23.46 9.09
CA ASP A 85 -1.38 24.79 9.43
C ASP A 85 -2.10 25.70 8.42
N GLU A 86 -2.93 26.60 8.95
CA GLU A 86 -3.77 27.56 8.25
C GLU A 86 -2.91 28.47 7.37
N TYR A 87 -2.40 27.94 6.26
CA TYR A 87 -2.01 28.75 5.13
C TYR A 87 -3.29 29.09 4.39
N ASP A 88 -3.87 30.20 4.87
CA ASP A 88 -4.90 30.96 4.20
C ASP A 88 -4.50 31.19 2.73
N SER A 89 -4.97 30.32 1.84
CA SER A 89 -4.74 30.42 0.40
C SER A 89 -5.49 31.57 -0.25
N SER A 90 -6.20 32.39 0.55
CA SER A 90 -6.91 33.57 0.05
C SER A 90 -6.07 34.85 0.01
N ASN A 91 -4.80 34.81 0.42
CA ASN A 91 -3.93 35.99 0.50
C ASN A 91 -2.59 35.90 -0.25
N ILE A 92 -2.47 35.08 -1.31
CA ILE A 92 -1.29 35.19 -2.20
C ILE A 92 -1.46 36.44 -3.05
N THR A 93 -0.65 37.46 -2.78
CA THR A 93 -0.65 38.71 -3.53
C THR A 93 0.17 38.60 -4.82
N ASP A 94 -0.20 39.37 -5.85
CA ASP A 94 0.53 39.39 -7.13
C ASP A 94 2.04 39.70 -6.94
N ASN A 95 2.40 40.42 -5.87
CA ASN A 95 3.79 40.70 -5.54
C ASN A 95 4.57 39.45 -5.13
N GLU A 96 3.98 38.56 -4.33
CA GLU A 96 4.62 37.31 -3.90
C GLU A 96 4.81 36.34 -5.07
N ILE A 97 3.87 36.34 -6.02
CA ILE A 97 3.98 35.58 -7.26
C ILE A 97 5.15 36.11 -8.11
N ASN A 98 5.25 37.44 -8.24
CA ASN A 98 6.31 38.07 -9.03
C ASN A 98 7.71 37.83 -8.43
N GLU A 99 7.85 37.85 -7.10
CA GLU A 99 9.11 37.51 -6.42
C GLU A 99 9.54 36.05 -6.67
N LEU A 100 8.58 35.13 -6.78
CA LEU A 100 8.86 33.72 -7.09
C LEU A 100 9.42 33.52 -8.50
N PHE A 101 8.94 34.32 -9.47
CA PHE A 101 9.41 34.26 -10.86
C PHE A 101 10.73 35.01 -11.10
N GLU A 102 11.09 35.96 -10.25
CA GLU A 102 12.39 36.66 -10.30
C GLU A 102 13.56 35.71 -9.97
N GLN A 103 13.36 34.64 -9.18
CA GLN A 103 14.40 33.64 -8.91
C GLN A 103 14.81 32.78 -10.12
N PHE A 104 14.01 32.78 -11.19
CA PHE A 104 14.28 32.02 -12.42
C PHE A 104 14.75 32.91 -13.59
N LYS A 105 15.05 34.18 -13.33
CA LYS A 105 15.76 35.09 -14.26
C LYS A 105 17.24 35.15 -13.93
#